data_AF-A0A8B9NSN9-F1
#
_entry.id   AF-A0A8B9NSN9-F1
#
_cell.length_a   1.000
_cell.length_b   1.000
_cell.length_c   1.000
_cell.angle_alpha   90.00
_cell.angle_beta   90.00
_cell.angle_gamma   90.00
#
_symmetry.space_group_name_H-M   'P 1'
#
loop_
_entity.id
_entity.type
_entity.pdbx_description
1 polymer ?
#
loop_
_entity_poly.entity_id
_entity_poly.type
_entity_poly.pdbx_seq_one_letter_code
_entity_poly.pdbx_strand_id
1 'polypeptide(L)'
;MIVFILSFDSKLLSKTVFILLHICYLQAQVIRRPRAVICYICGRKYGTKSISIHEPQCLKNWHQENDMLPKHLKRPEPKKPEVSPIQAKGFYDLDSLNEAAWISAQNQLVPCDICGRTFLPDRLIV
;
A
#
# COMPACT_ATOMS: atom_id res chain seq x y z
N MET A 1 -70.99 13.42 0.68
CA MET A 1 -69.81 12.56 0.48
C MET A 1 -68.67 13.43 -0.02
N ILE A 2 -67.85 13.96 0.90
CA ILE A 2 -66.71 14.84 0.59
C ILE A 2 -65.49 13.92 0.47
N VAL A 3 -64.99 13.75 -0.74
CA VAL A 3 -63.75 13.03 -1.00
C VAL A 3 -62.59 14.00 -0.71
N PHE A 4 -61.96 13.87 0.46
CA PHE A 4 -60.65 14.44 0.73
C PHE A 4 -59.63 13.68 -0.13
N ILE A 5 -59.38 14.17 -1.34
CA ILE A 5 -58.22 13.77 -2.12
C ILE A 5 -57.02 14.36 -1.40
N LEU A 6 -56.30 13.51 -0.65
CA LEU A 6 -54.94 13.80 -0.22
C LEU A 6 -54.10 13.94 -1.50
N SER A 7 -53.92 15.17 -1.97
CA SER A 7 -52.92 15.51 -2.98
C SER A 7 -51.54 15.25 -2.38
N PHE A 8 -51.04 14.03 -2.56
CA PHE A 8 -49.69 13.63 -2.22
C PHE A 8 -48.74 14.32 -3.21
N ASP A 9 -48.10 15.40 -2.76
CA ASP A 9 -47.24 16.23 -3.59
C ASP A 9 -45.95 15.46 -3.95
N SER A 10 -45.91 14.89 -5.16
CA SER A 10 -44.82 14.07 -5.70
C SER A 10 -43.47 14.80 -5.77
N LYS A 11 -43.49 16.14 -5.70
CA LYS A 11 -42.28 16.98 -5.70
C LYS A 11 -41.52 16.93 -4.38
N LEU A 12 -42.18 16.61 -3.26
CA LEU A 12 -41.55 16.51 -1.95
C LEU A 12 -40.83 15.16 -1.77
N LEU A 13 -41.40 14.08 -2.32
CA LEU A 13 -40.77 12.74 -2.36
C LEU A 13 -39.46 12.74 -3.18
N SER A 14 -39.41 13.45 -4.32
CA SER A 14 -38.22 13.51 -5.16
C SER A 14 -37.06 14.27 -4.50
N LYS A 15 -37.33 15.37 -3.79
CA LYS A 15 -36.29 16.16 -3.10
C LYS A 15 -35.69 15.41 -1.93
N THR A 16 -36.51 14.72 -1.13
CA THR A 16 -36.03 13.91 0.00
C THR A 16 -35.21 12.71 -0.48
N VAL A 17 -35.60 12.07 -1.60
CA VAL A 17 -34.83 10.98 -2.24
C VAL A 17 -33.50 11.49 -2.82
N PHE A 18 -33.47 12.66 -3.47
CA PHE A 18 -32.23 13.28 -3.94
C PHE A 18 -31.30 13.65 -2.79
N ILE A 19 -31.82 14.24 -1.70
CA ILE A 19 -31.03 14.59 -0.52
C ILE A 19 -30.47 13.32 0.16
N LEU A 20 -31.26 12.25 0.28
CA LEU A 20 -30.80 10.97 0.83
C LEU A 20 -29.76 10.29 -0.08
N LEU A 21 -29.91 10.34 -1.40
CA LEU A 21 -28.89 9.88 -2.37
C LEU A 21 -27.62 10.72 -2.33
N HIS A 22 -27.74 12.04 -2.20
CA HIS A 22 -26.60 12.96 -2.09
C HIS A 22 -25.89 12.81 -0.75
N ILE A 23 -26.60 12.59 0.36
CA ILE A 23 -26.03 12.29 1.67
C ILE A 23 -25.37 10.91 1.65
N CYS A 24 -25.96 9.90 1.02
CA CYS A 24 -25.33 8.57 0.84
C CYS A 24 -24.07 8.66 -0.03
N TYR A 25 -24.10 9.43 -1.12
CA TYR A 25 -22.94 9.73 -1.98
C TYR A 25 -21.86 10.54 -1.26
N LEU A 26 -22.26 11.49 -0.39
CA LEU A 26 -21.36 12.27 0.46
C LEU A 26 -20.87 11.50 1.70
N GLN A 27 -21.55 10.43 2.15
CA GLN A 27 -21.15 9.54 3.25
C GLN A 27 -20.32 8.34 2.77
N ALA A 28 -20.21 8.11 1.46
CA ALA A 28 -19.07 7.43 0.85
C ALA A 28 -17.77 8.25 0.98
N GLN A 29 -17.62 8.99 2.09
CA GLN A 29 -16.39 9.60 2.55
C GLN A 29 -15.38 8.49 2.71
N VAL A 30 -14.57 8.35 1.67
CA VAL A 30 -13.12 8.16 1.73
C VAL A 30 -12.71 7.64 3.10
N ILE A 31 -12.82 6.33 3.31
CA ILE A 31 -12.07 5.67 4.37
C ILE A 31 -10.62 6.00 4.04
N ARG A 32 -10.06 7.06 4.66
CA ARG A 32 -8.67 7.43 4.48
C ARG A 32 -7.86 6.33 5.12
N ARG A 33 -7.53 5.32 4.33
CA ARG A 33 -6.65 4.23 4.74
C ARG A 33 -5.39 4.88 5.30
N PRO A 34 -4.91 4.44 6.48
CA PRO A 34 -3.68 4.97 7.04
C PRO A 34 -2.57 4.96 5.98
N ARG A 35 -1.84 6.07 5.88
CA ARG A 35 -0.70 6.18 4.95
C ARG A 35 0.33 5.11 5.32
N ALA A 36 0.43 4.08 4.50
CA ALA A 36 1.40 3.01 4.67
C ALA A 36 2.64 3.30 3.81
N VAL A 37 3.80 2.93 4.33
CA VAL A 37 5.08 2.96 3.63
C VAL A 37 5.54 1.51 3.43
N ILE A 38 5.98 1.18 2.22
CA ILE A 38 6.52 -0.15 1.89
C ILE A 38 8.00 -0.19 2.22
N CYS A 39 8.43 -1.25 2.92
CA CYS A 39 9.85 -1.52 3.11
C CYS A 39 10.48 -1.95 1.78
N TYR A 40 11.53 -1.23 1.35
CA TYR A 40 12.22 -1.48 0.09
C TYR A 40 13.04 -2.79 0.04
N ILE A 41 13.17 -3.46 1.19
CA ILE A 41 13.92 -4.72 1.34
C ILE A 41 12.96 -5.91 1.30
N CYS A 42 11.89 -5.89 2.11
CA CYS A 42 11.01 -7.05 2.30
C CYS A 42 9.57 -6.87 1.77
N GLY A 43 9.21 -5.68 1.25
CA GLY A 43 7.91 -5.42 0.63
C GLY A 43 6.72 -5.34 1.59
N ARG A 44 6.95 -5.48 2.91
CA ARG A 44 5.90 -5.34 3.94
C ARG A 44 5.51 -3.88 4.15
N LYS A 45 4.24 -3.66 4.52
CA LYS A 45 3.66 -2.34 4.80
C LYS A 45 3.87 -1.97 6.27
N TYR A 46 4.32 -0.75 6.50
CA TYR A 46 4.54 -0.17 7.82
C TYR A 46 3.90 1.21 7.94
N GLY A 47 3.78 1.71 9.16
CA GLY A 47 3.47 3.11 9.39
C GLY A 47 4.71 3.98 9.19
N THR A 48 4.50 5.27 8.91
CA THR A 48 5.59 6.24 8.69
C THR A 48 6.58 6.34 9.85
N LYS A 49 6.15 6.05 11.09
CA LYS A 49 7.04 6.01 12.27
C LYS A 49 7.76 4.66 12.39
N SER A 50 7.03 3.55 12.22
CA SER A 50 7.59 2.21 12.44
C SER A 50 8.58 1.79 11.35
N ILE A 51 8.49 2.35 10.15
CA ILE A 51 9.44 2.05 9.06
C ILE A 51 10.89 2.43 9.44
N SER A 52 11.09 3.53 10.17
CA SER A 52 12.43 3.99 10.60
C SER A 52 13.12 3.03 11.57
N ILE A 53 12.34 2.27 12.33
CA ILE A 53 12.84 1.24 13.26
C ILE A 53 12.99 -0.10 12.53
N HIS A 54 12.08 -0.37 11.59
CA HIS A 54 12.08 -1.61 10.84
C HIS A 54 13.25 -1.71 9.85
N GLU A 55 13.51 -0.68 9.03
CA GLU A 55 14.50 -0.74 7.95
C GLU A 55 15.90 -1.16 8.42
N PRO A 56 16.50 -0.57 9.49
CA PRO A 56 17.82 -0.97 9.95
C PRO A 56 17.88 -2.43 10.40
N GLN A 57 16.84 -2.89 11.10
CA GLN A 57 16.76 -4.28 11.55
C GLN A 57 16.54 -5.24 10.37
N CYS A 58 15.75 -4.84 9.38
CA CYS A 58 15.49 -5.61 8.17
C CYS A 58 16.77 -5.75 7.34
N LEU A 59 17.56 -4.68 7.21
CA LEU A 59 18.84 -4.71 6.49
C LEU A 59 19.85 -5.61 7.19
N LYS A 60 19.93 -5.56 8.52
CA LYS A 60 20.78 -6.47 9.31
C LYS A 60 20.44 -7.94 9.04
N ASN A 61 19.17 -8.30 9.10
CA ASN A 61 18.74 -9.67 8.81
C ASN A 61 19.03 -10.06 7.36
N TRP A 62 18.77 -9.15 6.41
CA TRP A 62 19.07 -9.36 5.01
C TRP A 62 20.55 -9.69 4.77
N HIS A 63 21.49 -9.00 5.43
CA HIS A 63 22.92 -9.32 5.32
C HIS A 63 23.23 -10.72 5.81
N GLN A 64 22.67 -11.12 6.97
CA GLN A 64 22.87 -12.45 7.53
C GLN A 64 22.37 -13.55 6.58
N GLU A 65 21.15 -13.41 6.07
CA GLU A 65 20.57 -14.33 5.08
C GLU A 65 21.41 -14.37 3.80
N ASN A 66 21.79 -13.21 3.26
CA ASN A 66 22.56 -13.10 2.04
C ASN A 66 23.98 -13.67 2.19
N ASP A 67 24.56 -13.62 3.38
CA ASP A 67 25.88 -14.17 3.65
C ASP A 67 25.90 -15.69 3.75
N MET A 68 24.78 -16.29 4.15
CA MET A 68 24.57 -17.74 4.16
C MET A 68 24.32 -18.32 2.77
N LEU A 69 23.95 -17.48 1.78
CA LEU A 69 23.74 -17.94 0.41
C LEU A 69 25.05 -18.33 -0.29
N PRO A 70 25.03 -19.37 -1.16
CA PRO A 70 26.11 -19.65 -2.09
C PRO A 70 26.49 -18.40 -2.89
N LYS A 71 27.79 -18.25 -3.24
CA LYS A 71 28.31 -17.05 -3.93
C LYS A 71 27.50 -16.63 -5.18
N HIS A 72 26.95 -17.59 -5.91
CA HIS A 72 26.18 -17.34 -7.13
C HIS A 72 24.71 -16.92 -6.87
N LEU A 73 24.20 -17.13 -5.66
CA LEU A 73 22.86 -16.69 -5.22
C LEU A 73 22.90 -15.43 -4.36
N LYS A 74 24.10 -14.97 -3.97
CA LYS A 74 24.25 -13.71 -3.24
C LYS A 74 23.73 -12.54 -4.08
N ARG A 75 22.90 -11.72 -3.46
CA ARG A 75 22.28 -10.55 -4.06
C ARG A 75 23.09 -9.30 -3.77
N PRO A 76 23.05 -8.28 -4.65
CA PRO A 76 23.56 -6.96 -4.32
C PRO A 76 22.72 -6.31 -3.23
N GLU A 77 23.36 -5.47 -2.43
CA GLU A 77 22.70 -4.75 -1.33
C GLU A 77 21.53 -3.90 -1.85
N PRO A 78 20.34 -3.98 -1.22
CA PRO A 78 19.19 -3.19 -1.61
C PRO A 78 19.46 -1.70 -1.39
N LYS A 79 19.24 -0.89 -2.42
CA LYS A 79 19.40 0.56 -2.35
C LYS A 79 18.10 1.21 -1.92
N LYS A 80 18.17 2.08 -0.91
CA LYS A 80 17.02 2.87 -0.48
C LYS A 80 16.64 3.86 -1.58
N PRO A 81 15.38 3.88 -2.06
CA PRO A 81 14.93 4.88 -3.02
C PRO A 81 15.10 6.29 -2.44
N GLU A 82 15.74 7.19 -3.18
CA GLU A 82 15.91 8.57 -2.75
C GLU A 82 14.59 9.33 -2.83
N VAL A 83 14.21 9.95 -1.72
CA VAL A 83 13.07 10.89 -1.66
C VAL A 83 13.54 12.25 -2.15
N SER A 84 13.40 12.53 -3.44
CA SER A 84 13.50 13.91 -3.92
C SER A 84 12.22 14.68 -3.51
N PRO A 85 12.32 15.83 -2.83
CA PRO A 85 11.17 16.69 -2.62
C PRO A 85 10.73 17.26 -3.98
N ILE A 86 9.51 16.96 -4.42
CA ILE A 86 8.95 17.63 -5.59
C ILE A 86 8.80 19.12 -5.23
N GLN A 87 9.55 19.95 -5.94
CA GLN A 87 9.58 21.39 -5.76
C GLN A 87 8.17 22.00 -5.91
N ALA A 88 7.91 23.02 -5.09
CA ALA A 88 6.79 23.98 -5.11
C ALA A 88 5.49 23.68 -4.34
N LYS A 89 5.13 22.45 -3.93
CA LYS A 89 3.88 22.23 -3.16
C LYS A 89 3.91 21.24 -1.98
N GLY A 90 5.08 20.69 -1.64
CA GLY A 90 5.24 19.89 -0.41
C GLY A 90 4.38 18.62 -0.34
N PHE A 91 3.87 18.13 -1.49
CA PHE A 91 3.14 16.88 -1.57
C PHE A 91 4.06 15.81 -2.13
N TYR A 92 4.39 14.81 -1.30
CA TYR A 92 5.09 13.60 -1.76
C TYR A 92 4.08 12.71 -2.48
N ASP A 93 4.46 12.21 -3.66
CA ASP A 93 3.74 11.08 -4.24
C ASP A 93 4.16 9.80 -3.51
N LEU A 94 3.48 9.54 -2.38
CA LEU A 94 3.70 8.36 -1.56
C LEU A 94 3.47 7.06 -2.34
N ASP A 95 2.62 7.10 -3.36
CA ASP A 95 2.33 5.93 -4.18
C ASP A 95 3.53 5.60 -5.07
N SER A 96 4.12 6.60 -5.74
CA SER A 96 5.38 6.43 -6.48
C SER A 96 6.53 5.92 -5.60
N LEU A 97 6.65 6.41 -4.36
CA LEU A 97 7.68 5.93 -3.43
C LEU A 97 7.45 4.48 -3.01
N ASN A 98 6.19 4.13 -2.75
CA ASN A 98 5.80 2.77 -2.42
C ASN A 98 6.01 1.81 -3.59
N GLU A 99 5.75 2.26 -4.81
CA GLU A 99 6.01 1.50 -6.04
C GLU A 99 7.52 1.25 -6.21
N ALA A 100 8.35 2.28 -6.07
CA ALA A 100 9.81 2.12 -6.14
C ALA A 100 10.35 1.18 -5.05
N ALA A 101 9.83 1.29 -3.81
CA ALA A 101 10.16 0.38 -2.73
C ALA A 101 9.70 -1.06 -3.01
N TRP A 102 8.51 -1.23 -3.60
CA TRP A 102 7.99 -2.53 -3.99
C TRP A 102 8.87 -3.20 -5.04
N ILE A 103 9.24 -2.47 -6.10
CA ILE A 103 10.14 -2.96 -7.15
C ILE A 103 11.50 -3.39 -6.55
N SER A 104 12.07 -2.56 -5.67
CA SER A 104 13.30 -2.91 -4.96
C SER A 104 13.16 -4.23 -4.17
N ALA A 105 12.05 -4.41 -3.45
CA ALA A 105 11.81 -5.63 -2.69
C ALA A 105 11.63 -6.87 -3.58
N GLN A 106 11.01 -6.73 -4.76
CA GLN A 106 10.88 -7.83 -5.72
C GLN A 106 12.23 -8.28 -6.27
N ASN A 107 13.16 -7.33 -6.50
CA ASN A 107 14.53 -7.65 -6.95
C ASN A 107 15.34 -8.41 -5.89
N GLN A 108 14.86 -8.47 -4.65
CA GLN A 108 15.49 -9.22 -3.58
C GLN A 108 14.97 -10.66 -3.48
N LEU A 109 13.98 -11.08 -4.26
CA LEU A 109 13.49 -12.45 -4.21
C LEU A 109 14.46 -13.42 -4.90
N VAL A 110 14.56 -14.63 -4.35
CA VAL A 110 15.41 -15.72 -4.88
C VAL A 110 14.55 -16.80 -5.55
N PRO A 111 14.96 -17.34 -6.72
CA PRO A 111 14.21 -18.41 -7.37
C PRO A 111 14.35 -19.73 -6.60
N CYS A 112 13.28 -20.52 -6.60
CA CYS A 112 13.29 -21.90 -6.12
C CYS A 112 13.98 -22.82 -7.15
N ASP A 113 14.92 -23.64 -6.70
CA ASP A 113 15.69 -24.53 -7.58
C ASP A 113 14.84 -25.63 -8.26
N ILE A 114 13.65 -25.93 -7.73
CA ILE A 114 12.76 -26.98 -8.24
C ILE A 114 11.76 -26.41 -9.27
N CYS A 115 11.14 -25.27 -8.99
CA CYS A 115 10.01 -24.75 -9.79
C CYS A 115 10.22 -23.33 -10.35
N GLY A 116 11.34 -22.68 -10.07
CA GLY A 116 11.69 -21.34 -10.58
C GLY A 116 10.89 -20.16 -10.01
N ARG A 117 9.86 -20.41 -9.18
CA ARG A 117 9.12 -19.33 -8.50
C ARG A 117 10.03 -18.59 -7.52
N THR A 118 9.85 -17.27 -7.42
CA THR A 118 10.67 -16.41 -6.56
C THR A 118 10.04 -16.24 -5.18
N PHE A 119 10.84 -16.37 -4.12
CA PHE A 119 10.40 -16.26 -2.73
C PHE A 119 11.37 -15.42 -1.91
N LEU A 120 10.94 -15.03 -0.71
CA LEU A 120 11.87 -14.60 0.32
C LEU A 120 12.69 -15.82 0.79
N PRO A 121 14.01 -15.69 1.02
CA PRO A 121 14.87 -16.80 1.42
C PRO A 121 14.32 -17.62 2.59
N ASP A 122 13.81 -16.95 3.63
CA ASP A 122 13.18 -17.56 4.82
C ASP A 122 12.02 -18.53 4.54
N ARG A 123 11.45 -18.51 3.34
CA ARG A 123 10.29 -19.35 2.96
C ARG A 123 10.66 -20.54 2.09
N LEU A 124 11.92 -20.66 1.68
CA LEU A 124 12.41 -21.86 1.01
C LEU A 124 12.68 -22.92 2.07
N ILE A 125 11.68 -23.76 2.34
CA ILE A 125 11.90 -25.00 3.10
C ILE A 125 12.64 -25.94 2.16
N VAL A 126 13.91 -26.19 2.45
CA VAL A 126 14.77 -27.14 1.72
C VAL A 126 14.87 -28.43 2.51
#